data_AF-A0A0F4YWR7-F1
#
_entry.id   AF-A0A0F4YWR7-F1
#
_cell.length_a   1.000
_cell.length_b   1.000
_cell.length_c   1.000
_cell.angle_alpha   90.00
_cell.angle_beta   90.00
_cell.angle_gamma   90.00
#
_symmetry.space_group_name_H-M   'P 1'
#
loop_
_entity.id
_entity.type
_entity.pdbx_description
1 polymer ?
#
loop_
_entity_poly.entity_id
_entity_poly.type
_entity_poly.pdbx_seq_one_letter_code
_entity_poly.pdbx_strand_id
1 'polypeptide(L)'
;MTLFSAGLLRSSSRSLASIQSWRARPGLNPNLKITHLSSSTSGTCAATISTRANPAASRSAPRSTVPIPPCRASVRSFSTTTITMSSTDTLIELAKARRTYYKLGKNSPVPDAKIEELVTNAIKHMPSSFNTQSTRLVVLLNEKHDKLWDIAIAALGNLVKTGAIPEELWKNQTLPKLEGFKAAYGTILFYEDPAHIAPYSEKFAMLKDHFGPWAEHSNAMHQWFRVGA
;
A
#
# COMPACT_ATOMS: atom_id res chain seq x y z
N MET A 1 -65.52 -16.15 -12.62
CA MET A 1 -64.50 -16.47 -13.63
C MET A 1 -63.13 -16.22 -12.97
N THR A 2 -62.62 -17.21 -12.23
CA THR A 2 -61.48 -18.10 -12.57
C THR A 2 -60.13 -17.42 -12.26
N LEU A 3 -59.61 -17.50 -11.03
CA LEU A 3 -58.70 -18.53 -10.44
C LEU A 3 -57.21 -18.40 -10.83
N PHE A 4 -56.33 -18.23 -9.84
CA PHE A 4 -55.16 -19.12 -9.63
C PHE A 4 -54.61 -19.04 -8.19
N SER A 5 -54.35 -20.24 -7.64
CA SER A 5 -53.85 -20.64 -6.29
C SER A 5 -52.53 -19.98 -5.86
N ALA A 6 -52.22 -19.70 -4.59
CA ALA A 6 -52.16 -20.51 -3.35
C ALA A 6 -50.98 -21.52 -3.26
N GLY A 7 -50.12 -21.34 -2.24
CA GLY A 7 -49.04 -22.24 -1.81
C GLY A 7 -47.76 -21.49 -1.42
N LEU A 8 -47.61 -20.85 -0.25
CA LEU A 8 -47.44 -21.36 1.13
C LEU A 8 -46.03 -21.93 1.43
N LEU A 9 -45.23 -21.23 2.25
CA LEU A 9 -44.49 -21.72 3.44
C LEU A 9 -43.65 -20.57 4.04
N ARG A 10 -44.10 -19.88 5.11
CA ARG A 10 -43.79 -20.12 6.54
C ARG A 10 -42.30 -19.94 6.87
N SER A 11 -41.89 -18.75 7.33
CA SER A 11 -41.74 -18.35 8.75
C SER A 11 -40.74 -19.20 9.54
N SER A 12 -39.61 -18.59 9.93
CA SER A 12 -39.23 -18.40 11.35
C SER A 12 -37.82 -17.85 11.49
N SER A 13 -37.70 -16.80 12.28
CA SER A 13 -36.48 -16.15 12.76
C SER A 13 -35.50 -17.09 13.46
N ARG A 14 -34.18 -16.82 13.32
CA ARG A 14 -33.20 -16.63 14.43
C ARG A 14 -31.75 -16.51 13.91
N SER A 15 -31.08 -15.51 14.47
CA SER A 15 -29.68 -15.50 14.92
C SER A 15 -28.49 -15.45 13.94
N LEU A 16 -27.71 -14.41 14.21
CA LEU A 16 -26.29 -14.12 13.97
C LEU A 16 -25.31 -15.30 13.89
N ALA A 17 -24.24 -15.01 13.14
CA ALA A 17 -22.87 -15.56 13.16
C ALA A 17 -22.55 -16.84 12.37
N SER A 18 -21.66 -16.71 11.37
CA SER A 18 -20.63 -17.69 10.95
C SER A 18 -19.99 -17.20 9.63
N ILE A 19 -18.92 -16.41 9.67
CA ILE A 19 -17.52 -16.83 9.44
C ILE A 19 -17.34 -17.80 8.25
N GLN A 20 -16.69 -17.26 7.22
CA GLN A 20 -16.17 -17.96 6.05
C GLN A 20 -15.46 -19.28 6.40
N SER A 21 -15.89 -20.36 5.74
CA SER A 21 -15.06 -21.55 5.54
C SER A 21 -14.64 -21.61 4.06
N TRP A 22 -13.39 -21.25 3.77
CA TRP A 22 -12.74 -21.60 2.52
C TRP A 22 -12.32 -23.08 2.61
N ARG A 23 -12.99 -23.95 1.85
CA ARG A 23 -12.57 -25.35 1.67
C ARG A 23 -11.29 -25.37 0.83
N ALA A 24 -10.23 -25.93 1.40
CA ALA A 24 -8.96 -26.19 0.74
C ALA A 24 -9.15 -27.21 -0.41
N ARG A 25 -8.49 -26.95 -1.56
CA ARG A 25 -8.32 -27.91 -2.66
C ARG A 25 -7.32 -29.00 -2.23
N PRO A 26 -7.55 -30.29 -2.51
CA PRO A 26 -6.61 -31.35 -2.16
C PRO A 26 -5.45 -31.37 -3.16
N GLY A 27 -4.22 -31.16 -2.67
CA GLY A 27 -3.03 -31.25 -3.53
C GLY A 27 -1.73 -30.61 -2.99
N LEU A 28 -1.61 -30.29 -1.71
CA LEU A 28 -0.34 -29.80 -1.14
C LEU A 28 0.30 -30.82 -0.20
N ASN A 29 1.58 -31.07 -0.43
CA ASN A 29 2.47 -31.98 0.30
C ASN A 29 2.54 -31.61 1.81
N PRO A 30 2.33 -32.55 2.74
CA PRO A 30 2.28 -32.28 4.18
C PRO A 30 3.64 -31.93 4.84
N ASN A 31 4.75 -31.84 4.09
CA ASN A 31 6.08 -31.56 4.65
C ASN A 31 6.62 -30.13 4.43
N LEU A 32 5.83 -29.18 3.94
CA LEU A 32 6.23 -27.76 3.96
C LEU A 32 5.95 -27.14 5.34
N LYS A 33 6.95 -27.18 6.23
CA LYS A 33 6.97 -26.34 7.43
C LYS A 33 7.28 -24.90 7.01
N ILE A 34 6.27 -24.03 7.07
CA ILE A 34 6.44 -22.58 6.99
C ILE A 34 7.02 -22.13 8.33
N THR A 35 8.32 -21.87 8.38
CA THR A 35 8.99 -21.28 9.54
C THR A 35 8.69 -19.78 9.60
N HIS A 36 7.91 -19.38 10.59
CA HIS A 36 7.79 -17.98 11.03
C HIS A 36 9.14 -17.55 11.63
N LEU A 37 9.85 -16.63 10.98
CA LEU A 37 11.07 -16.05 11.53
C LEU A 37 10.70 -14.84 12.38
N SER A 38 10.54 -15.04 13.68
CA SER A 38 10.46 -13.96 14.67
C SER A 38 11.88 -13.59 15.11
N SER A 39 12.35 -12.40 14.71
CA SER A 39 13.60 -11.84 15.23
C SER A 39 13.36 -11.27 16.63
N SER A 40 13.70 -12.03 17.67
CA SER A 40 13.84 -11.49 19.02
C SER A 40 15.28 -11.03 19.26
N THR A 41 15.39 -9.78 19.66
CA THR A 41 16.59 -9.15 20.21
C THR A 41 16.98 -9.86 21.50
N SER A 42 18.17 -10.46 21.54
CA SER A 42 18.81 -10.83 22.81
C SER A 42 20.31 -10.61 22.71
N GLY A 43 20.78 -9.71 23.58
CA GLY A 43 22.19 -9.37 23.74
C GLY A 43 22.99 -10.55 24.28
N THR A 44 24.21 -10.68 23.80
CA THR A 44 25.19 -11.66 24.25
C THR A 44 25.99 -11.07 25.40
N CYS A 45 25.82 -11.64 26.60
CA CYS A 45 26.69 -11.40 27.74
C CYS A 45 27.49 -12.68 28.05
N ALA A 46 28.81 -12.52 28.01
CA ALA A 46 29.85 -13.22 28.76
C ALA A 46 29.98 -14.76 28.73
N ALA A 47 31.24 -15.15 28.53
CA ALA A 47 31.80 -16.49 28.54
C ALA A 47 31.73 -17.20 29.92
N THR A 48 31.84 -18.53 29.90
CA THR A 48 32.73 -19.33 30.78
C THR A 48 32.75 -20.78 30.27
N ILE A 49 33.91 -21.24 29.79
CA ILE A 49 34.22 -22.67 29.64
C ILE A 49 34.87 -23.11 30.94
N SER A 50 34.20 -23.97 31.69
CA SER A 50 34.73 -24.62 32.89
C SER A 50 35.03 -26.08 32.54
N THR A 51 36.30 -26.39 32.30
CA THR A 51 36.78 -27.77 32.18
C THR A 51 37.29 -28.26 33.53
N ARG A 52 36.71 -29.39 33.94
CA ARG A 52 36.95 -30.11 35.20
C ARG A 52 38.36 -30.68 35.25
N ALA A 53 39.04 -30.45 36.36
CA ALA A 53 40.38 -30.94 36.67
C ALA A 53 40.45 -32.46 36.88
N ASN A 54 41.63 -33.03 36.59
CA ASN A 54 42.12 -34.28 37.16
C ASN A 54 43.54 -34.03 37.72
N PRO A 55 43.93 -34.61 38.88
CA PRO A 55 45.17 -34.26 39.56
C PRO A 55 46.28 -35.28 39.28
N ALA A 56 47.50 -34.82 39.01
CA ALA A 56 48.73 -35.56 39.34
C ALA A 56 50.01 -34.72 39.14
N ALA A 57 50.92 -34.91 40.09
CA ALA A 57 52.37 -34.78 40.00
C ALA A 57 53.03 -33.38 40.13
N SER A 58 53.74 -33.30 41.26
CA SER A 58 54.83 -32.40 41.68
C SER A 58 55.82 -31.93 40.60
N ARG A 59 56.24 -30.66 40.66
CA ARG A 59 57.61 -30.22 41.01
C ARG A 59 57.80 -28.70 40.83
N SER A 60 58.60 -28.14 41.71
CA SER A 60 59.00 -26.73 41.89
C SER A 60 59.95 -26.19 40.82
N ALA A 61 59.80 -24.93 40.40
CA ALA A 61 60.88 -24.03 39.95
C ALA A 61 60.40 -22.56 39.80
N PRO A 62 61.29 -21.54 39.90
CA PRO A 62 60.94 -20.21 40.38
C PRO A 62 60.59 -19.16 39.31
N ARG A 63 59.95 -18.10 39.83
CA ARG A 63 59.44 -16.88 39.19
C ARG A 63 60.53 -16.09 38.45
N SER A 64 60.37 -15.89 37.14
CA SER A 64 61.11 -14.88 36.35
C SER A 64 60.12 -13.79 35.93
N THR A 65 60.45 -12.54 36.26
CA THR A 65 59.62 -11.35 35.96
C THR A 65 60.28 -10.60 34.82
N VAL A 66 59.61 -10.51 33.67
CA VAL A 66 60.04 -9.65 32.54
C VAL A 66 58.96 -8.57 32.36
N PRO A 67 59.32 -7.27 32.26
CA PRO A 67 58.34 -6.20 32.10
C PRO A 67 57.77 -6.16 30.68
N ILE A 68 56.45 -5.96 30.57
CA ILE A 68 55.73 -5.78 29.31
C ILE A 68 55.76 -4.29 28.91
N PRO A 69 56.07 -3.91 27.66
CA PRO A 69 56.02 -2.52 27.22
C PRO A 69 54.57 -2.01 27.08
N PRO A 70 54.33 -0.68 27.19
CA PRO A 70 52.98 -0.14 27.27
C PRO A 70 52.20 -0.29 25.95
N CYS A 71 50.96 -0.75 26.05
CA CYS A 71 50.03 -0.86 24.93
C CYS A 71 49.73 0.51 24.33
N ARG A 72 50.09 0.70 23.05
CA ARG A 72 49.66 1.83 22.25
C ARG A 72 48.18 1.64 21.89
N ALA A 73 47.30 2.46 22.45
CA ALA A 73 45.88 2.45 22.11
C ALA A 73 45.69 2.88 20.65
N SER A 74 45.45 1.92 19.77
CA SER A 74 44.98 2.20 18.41
C SER A 74 43.51 2.58 18.50
N VAL A 75 43.22 3.88 18.39
CA VAL A 75 41.85 4.37 18.23
C VAL A 75 41.41 3.93 16.83
N ARG A 76 40.68 2.81 16.75
CA ARG A 76 40.02 2.42 15.50
C ARG A 76 38.94 3.46 15.22
N SER A 77 39.18 4.27 14.18
CA SER A 77 38.14 5.07 13.55
C SER A 77 37.05 4.12 13.06
N PHE A 78 35.84 4.22 13.62
CA PHE A 78 34.67 3.53 13.10
C PHE A 78 34.29 4.21 11.79
N SER A 79 34.61 3.58 10.66
CA SER A 79 34.00 3.94 9.38
C SER A 79 32.51 3.65 9.48
N THR A 80 31.68 4.69 9.42
CA THR A 80 30.24 4.56 9.20
C THR A 80 30.03 3.98 7.82
N THR A 81 29.85 2.66 7.73
CA THR A 81 29.44 2.02 6.47
C THR A 81 28.05 2.51 6.14
N THR A 82 27.95 3.39 5.14
CA THR A 82 26.67 3.77 4.54
C THR A 82 26.07 2.49 3.95
N ILE A 83 24.98 1.99 4.53
CA ILE A 83 24.23 0.89 3.96
C ILE A 83 23.60 1.42 2.66
N THR A 84 24.22 1.10 1.52
CA THR A 84 23.59 1.23 0.21
C THR A 84 22.43 0.25 0.15
N MET A 85 21.22 0.73 0.41
CA MET A 85 19.99 -0.03 0.16
C MET A 85 19.95 -0.41 -1.33
N SER A 86 19.71 -1.68 -1.62
CA SER A 86 19.50 -2.15 -3.01
C SER A 86 18.26 -1.46 -3.59
N SER A 87 18.30 -1.12 -4.87
CA SER A 87 17.17 -0.50 -5.58
C SER A 87 15.87 -1.30 -5.42
N THR A 88 15.96 -2.63 -5.32
CA THR A 88 14.80 -3.50 -5.09
C THR A 88 14.19 -3.31 -3.70
N ASP A 89 15.03 -3.16 -2.68
CA ASP A 89 14.58 -2.94 -1.29
C ASP A 89 13.87 -1.59 -1.17
N THR A 90 14.35 -0.56 -1.89
CA THR A 90 13.70 0.76 -1.90
C THR A 90 12.27 0.72 -2.44
N LEU A 91 12.00 -0.09 -3.46
CA LEU A 91 10.65 -0.22 -4.03
C LEU A 91 9.69 -0.88 -3.04
N ILE A 92 10.13 -1.94 -2.36
CA ILE A 92 9.33 -2.67 -1.38
C ILE A 92 8.99 -1.77 -0.20
N GLU A 93 9.95 -1.00 0.31
CA GLU A 93 9.71 -0.08 1.42
C GLU A 93 8.77 1.07 1.04
N LEU A 94 8.88 1.63 -0.18
CA LEU A 94 7.93 2.65 -0.67
C LEU A 94 6.50 2.11 -0.79
N ALA A 95 6.35 0.85 -1.22
CA ALA A 95 5.05 0.19 -1.31
C ALA A 95 4.43 -0.02 0.08
N LYS A 96 5.23 -0.43 1.08
CA LYS A 96 4.79 -0.57 2.48
C LYS A 96 4.41 0.78 3.11
N ALA A 97 5.16 1.83 2.79
CA ALA A 97 4.94 3.17 3.33
C ALA A 97 3.68 3.86 2.78
N ARG A 98 3.07 3.37 1.68
CA ARG A 98 1.87 3.98 1.09
C ARG A 98 0.64 3.66 1.95
N ARG A 99 0.00 4.69 2.50
CA ARG A 99 -1.21 4.60 3.32
C ARG A 99 -2.28 5.58 2.86
N THR A 100 -3.53 5.31 3.22
CA THR A 100 -4.64 6.23 2.97
C THR A 100 -4.70 7.28 4.08
N TYR A 101 -4.68 8.57 3.69
CA TYR A 101 -4.77 9.70 4.61
C TYR A 101 -6.02 10.53 4.28
N TYR A 102 -6.96 10.62 5.23
CA TYR A 102 -8.19 11.41 5.05
C TYR A 102 -8.09 12.84 5.59
N LYS A 103 -7.19 13.08 6.53
CA LYS A 103 -6.93 14.41 7.09
C LYS A 103 -5.77 15.04 6.33
N LEU A 104 -6.09 15.81 5.30
CA LEU A 104 -5.13 16.55 4.48
C LEU A 104 -5.31 18.05 4.74
N GLY A 105 -4.22 18.81 4.60
CA GLY A 105 -4.23 20.26 4.76
C GLY A 105 -4.09 20.99 3.42
N LYS A 106 -4.30 22.32 3.48
CA LYS A 106 -4.13 23.26 2.36
C LYS A 106 -2.68 23.62 2.03
N ASN A 107 -1.71 23.03 2.73
CA ASN A 107 -0.29 23.32 2.53
C ASN A 107 0.39 22.08 1.95
N SER A 108 1.14 22.27 0.86
CA SER A 108 1.99 21.23 0.28
C SER A 108 3.44 21.39 0.76
N PRO A 109 4.13 20.30 1.12
CA PRO A 109 5.57 20.34 1.40
C PRO A 109 6.43 20.48 0.13
N VAL A 110 5.83 20.27 -1.05
CA VAL A 110 6.49 20.34 -2.36
C VAL A 110 5.84 21.41 -3.25
N PRO A 111 6.61 22.04 -4.15
CA PRO A 111 6.04 23.01 -5.09
C PRO A 111 5.17 22.33 -6.15
N ASP A 112 4.25 23.09 -6.74
CA ASP A 112 3.31 22.62 -7.77
C ASP A 112 4.01 21.96 -8.96
N ALA A 113 5.12 22.55 -9.43
CA ALA A 113 5.93 21.99 -10.51
C ALA A 113 6.43 20.56 -10.20
N LYS A 114 6.73 20.27 -8.92
CA LYS A 114 7.12 18.92 -8.52
C LYS A 114 5.93 17.96 -8.58
N ILE A 115 4.74 18.41 -8.21
CA ILE A 115 3.52 17.60 -8.33
C ILE A 115 3.25 17.25 -9.80
N GLU A 116 3.37 18.21 -10.70
CA GLU A 116 3.20 18.00 -12.14
C GLU A 116 4.24 17.03 -12.72
N GLU A 117 5.51 17.14 -12.29
CA GLU A 117 6.57 16.21 -12.65
C GLU A 117 6.25 14.77 -12.20
N LEU A 118 5.78 14.61 -10.96
CA LEU A 118 5.38 13.31 -10.41
C LEU A 118 4.25 12.66 -11.21
N VAL A 119 3.23 13.44 -11.56
CA VAL A 119 2.10 12.99 -12.39
C VAL A 119 2.55 12.64 -13.80
N THR A 120 3.44 13.44 -14.39
CA THR A 120 4.01 13.18 -15.72
C THR A 120 4.80 11.86 -15.74
N ASN A 121 5.60 11.62 -14.71
CA ASN A 121 6.32 10.35 -14.55
C ASN A 121 5.36 9.16 -14.41
N ALA A 122 4.21 9.34 -13.75
CA ALA A 122 3.19 8.30 -13.63
C ALA A 122 2.64 7.89 -14.99
N ILE A 123 2.27 8.86 -15.82
CA ILE A 123 1.72 8.62 -17.16
C ILE A 123 2.78 7.99 -18.08
N LYS A 124 4.02 8.46 -17.99
CA LYS A 124 5.09 8.06 -18.91
C LYS A 124 5.59 6.63 -18.67
N HIS A 125 5.61 6.19 -17.42
CA HIS A 125 6.29 4.94 -17.03
C HIS A 125 5.35 3.78 -16.71
N MET A 126 4.04 4.02 -16.63
CA MET A 126 3.09 2.94 -16.40
C MET A 126 2.75 2.21 -17.70
N PRO A 127 2.74 0.87 -17.68
CA PRO A 127 2.41 0.09 -18.87
C PRO A 127 0.90 0.18 -19.16
N SER A 128 0.55 0.05 -20.43
CA SER A 128 -0.81 -0.15 -20.89
C SER A 128 -0.88 -1.33 -21.86
N SER A 129 -2.00 -2.04 -21.88
CA SER A 129 -2.20 -3.16 -22.82
C SER A 129 -2.06 -2.67 -24.25
N PHE A 130 -1.26 -3.36 -25.07
CA PHE A 130 -0.97 -2.98 -26.46
C PHE A 130 -0.41 -1.55 -26.63
N ASN A 131 0.10 -0.96 -25.55
CA ASN A 131 0.56 0.42 -25.50
C ASN A 131 -0.50 1.43 -25.98
N THR A 132 -1.79 1.17 -25.70
CA THR A 132 -2.92 2.04 -26.09
C THR A 132 -2.83 3.43 -25.47
N GLN A 133 -2.21 3.55 -24.29
CA GLN A 133 -2.04 4.80 -23.55
C GLN A 133 -3.36 5.61 -23.47
N SER A 134 -4.46 4.94 -23.13
CA SER A 134 -5.80 5.54 -23.05
C SER A 134 -6.01 6.38 -21.78
N THR A 135 -5.19 6.19 -20.74
CA THR A 135 -5.32 6.89 -19.46
C THR A 135 -5.04 8.39 -19.59
N ARG A 136 -5.88 9.22 -18.98
CA ARG A 136 -5.74 10.68 -18.92
C ARG A 136 -5.88 11.15 -17.48
N LEU A 137 -4.96 12.00 -17.02
CA LEU A 137 -5.01 12.58 -15.68
C LEU A 137 -5.25 14.08 -15.77
N VAL A 138 -6.09 14.60 -14.89
CA VAL A 138 -6.32 16.04 -14.73
C VAL A 138 -5.91 16.43 -13.32
N VAL A 139 -4.95 17.35 -13.22
CA VAL A 139 -4.42 17.85 -11.94
C VAL A 139 -5.13 19.16 -11.62
N LEU A 140 -5.80 19.21 -10.46
CA LEU A 140 -6.49 20.39 -9.96
C LEU A 140 -5.87 20.80 -8.63
N LEU A 141 -5.28 21.99 -8.59
CA LEU A 141 -4.63 22.56 -7.41
C LEU A 141 -5.35 23.84 -6.97
N ASN A 142 -5.25 24.18 -5.69
CA ASN A 142 -5.72 25.45 -5.12
C ASN A 142 -7.19 25.74 -5.48
N GLU A 143 -7.49 26.89 -6.08
CA GLU A 143 -8.85 27.30 -6.43
C GLU A 143 -9.59 26.33 -7.35
N LYS A 144 -8.87 25.64 -8.25
CA LYS A 144 -9.48 24.68 -9.17
C LYS A 144 -9.95 23.43 -8.42
N HIS A 145 -9.22 23.03 -7.39
CA HIS A 145 -9.62 21.95 -6.47
C HIS A 145 -10.84 22.36 -5.66
N ASP A 146 -10.88 23.58 -5.14
CA ASP A 146 -12.04 24.08 -4.39
C ASP A 146 -13.31 24.10 -5.25
N LYS A 147 -13.20 24.59 -6.49
CA LYS A 147 -14.31 24.59 -7.46
C LYS A 147 -14.83 23.18 -7.75
N LEU A 148 -13.96 22.18 -7.88
CA LEU A 148 -14.40 20.79 -8.08
C LEU A 148 -15.27 20.32 -6.91
N TRP A 149 -14.81 20.53 -5.67
CA TRP A 149 -15.54 20.05 -4.50
C TRP A 149 -16.81 20.86 -4.22
N ASP A 150 -16.84 22.14 -4.58
CA ASP A 150 -18.06 22.95 -4.55
C ASP A 150 -19.12 22.42 -5.54
N ILE A 151 -18.70 22.04 -6.75
CA ILE A 151 -19.58 21.37 -7.73
C ILE A 151 -20.10 20.04 -7.17
N ALA A 152 -19.23 19.23 -6.57
CA ALA A 152 -19.60 17.93 -6.00
C ALA A 152 -20.61 18.07 -4.85
N ILE A 153 -20.38 19.02 -3.93
CA ILE A 153 -21.29 19.32 -2.81
C ILE A 153 -22.64 19.80 -3.33
N ALA A 154 -22.66 20.70 -4.32
CA ALA A 154 -23.89 21.18 -4.93
C ALA A 154 -24.67 20.07 -5.64
N ALA A 155 -24.00 19.23 -6.42
CA ALA A 155 -24.60 18.11 -7.13
C ALA A 155 -25.25 17.10 -6.18
N LEU A 156 -24.53 16.68 -5.13
CA LEU A 156 -25.06 15.76 -4.13
C LEU A 156 -26.16 16.41 -3.27
N GLY A 157 -26.04 17.71 -2.96
CA GLY A 157 -27.08 18.46 -2.26
C GLY A 157 -28.40 18.52 -3.03
N ASN A 158 -28.35 18.55 -4.37
CA ASN A 158 -29.55 18.46 -5.19
C ASN A 158 -30.22 17.07 -5.10
N LEU A 159 -29.44 15.99 -4.96
CA LEU A 159 -29.98 14.64 -4.76
C LEU A 159 -30.64 14.46 -3.39
N VAL A 160 -30.21 15.21 -2.38
CA VAL A 160 -30.89 15.28 -1.08
C VAL A 160 -32.26 15.94 -1.23
N LYS A 161 -32.33 17.04 -1.99
CA LYS A 161 -33.59 17.76 -2.25
C LYS A 161 -34.60 16.92 -3.03
N THR A 162 -34.14 16.05 -3.94
CA THR A 162 -35.02 15.14 -4.68
C THR A 162 -35.45 13.90 -3.86
N GLY A 163 -34.96 13.77 -2.62
CA GLY A 163 -35.31 12.65 -1.72
C GLY A 163 -34.55 11.35 -2.00
N ALA A 164 -33.58 11.34 -2.92
CA ALA A 164 -32.76 10.17 -3.20
C ALA A 164 -31.78 9.85 -2.05
N ILE A 165 -31.38 10.87 -1.29
CA ILE A 165 -30.48 10.75 -0.13
C ILE A 165 -31.21 11.31 1.11
N PRO A 166 -31.32 10.55 2.21
CA PRO A 166 -31.86 11.06 3.46
C PRO A 166 -31.06 12.25 3.98
N GLU A 167 -31.75 13.32 4.40
CA GLU A 167 -31.12 14.56 4.86
C GLU A 167 -30.22 14.35 6.08
N GLU A 168 -30.60 13.44 6.97
CA GLU A 168 -29.81 13.07 8.14
C GLU A 168 -28.45 12.46 7.75
N LEU A 169 -28.45 11.54 6.78
CA LEU A 169 -27.23 10.90 6.27
C LEU A 169 -26.31 11.94 5.63
N TRP A 170 -26.89 12.88 4.89
CA TRP A 170 -26.15 13.96 4.25
C TRP A 170 -25.41 14.83 5.27
N LYS A 171 -26.13 15.35 6.29
CA LYS A 171 -25.55 16.26 7.29
C LYS A 171 -24.52 15.56 8.17
N ASN A 172 -24.79 14.32 8.58
CA ASN A 172 -23.97 13.64 9.58
C ASN A 172 -22.77 12.89 8.99
N GLN A 173 -22.83 12.49 7.71
CA GLN A 173 -21.80 11.62 7.12
C GLN A 173 -21.20 12.16 5.82
N THR A 174 -22.04 12.55 4.87
CA THR A 174 -21.55 12.87 3.51
C THR A 174 -20.92 14.25 3.44
N LEU A 175 -21.60 15.28 3.93
CA LEU A 175 -21.12 16.66 3.87
C LEU A 175 -19.77 16.84 4.60
N PRO A 176 -19.57 16.34 5.85
CA PRO A 176 -18.28 16.46 6.53
C PRO A 176 -17.13 15.76 5.80
N LYS A 177 -17.41 14.66 5.08
CA LYS A 177 -16.39 13.98 4.26
C LYS A 177 -15.99 14.82 3.05
N LEU A 178 -16.96 15.42 2.36
CA LEU A 178 -16.71 16.28 1.20
C LEU A 178 -15.95 17.55 1.60
N GLU A 179 -16.32 18.16 2.73
CA GLU A 179 -15.57 19.29 3.30
C GLU A 179 -14.15 18.89 3.68
N GLY A 180 -13.96 17.68 4.20
CA GLY A 180 -12.64 17.09 4.44
C GLY A 180 -11.79 16.94 3.17
N PHE A 181 -12.40 16.54 2.05
CA PHE A 181 -11.69 16.48 0.76
C PHE A 181 -11.38 17.88 0.21
N LYS A 182 -12.32 18.84 0.34
CA LYS A 182 -12.08 20.24 -0.03
C LYS A 182 -10.94 20.87 0.77
N ALA A 183 -10.75 20.47 2.03
CA ALA A 183 -9.66 20.95 2.87
C ALA A 183 -8.25 20.48 2.42
N ALA A 184 -8.16 19.52 1.49
CA ALA A 184 -6.88 19.10 0.91
C ALA A 184 -6.28 20.17 -0.04
N TYR A 185 -5.01 19.96 -0.40
CA TYR A 185 -4.26 20.83 -1.32
C TYR A 185 -4.78 20.78 -2.77
N GLY A 186 -5.11 19.58 -3.24
CA GLY A 186 -5.45 19.33 -4.63
C GLY A 186 -6.06 17.96 -4.85
N THR A 187 -6.60 17.75 -6.04
CA THR A 187 -7.20 16.49 -6.49
C THR A 187 -6.63 16.11 -7.85
N ILE A 188 -6.34 14.82 -8.02
CA ILE A 188 -5.96 14.25 -9.31
C ILE A 188 -7.14 13.39 -9.77
N LEU A 189 -7.68 13.70 -10.95
CA LEU A 189 -8.78 12.97 -11.56
C LEU A 189 -8.22 12.02 -12.61
N PHE A 190 -8.68 10.77 -12.60
CA PHE A 190 -8.24 9.72 -13.51
C PHE A 190 -9.38 9.37 -14.47
N TYR A 191 -9.06 9.36 -15.76
CA TYR A 191 -9.99 9.05 -16.84
C TYR A 191 -9.39 8.04 -17.80
N GLU A 192 -10.26 7.35 -18.53
CA GLU A 192 -9.90 6.53 -19.68
C GLU A 192 -10.55 7.13 -20.93
N ASP A 193 -9.76 7.27 -21.99
CA ASP A 193 -10.25 7.74 -23.28
C ASP A 193 -10.70 6.56 -24.16
N PRO A 194 -12.02 6.35 -24.36
CA PRO A 194 -12.54 5.26 -25.17
C PRO A 194 -12.16 5.39 -26.65
N ALA A 195 -11.84 6.59 -27.14
CA ALA A 195 -11.45 6.81 -28.53
C ALA A 195 -10.12 6.12 -28.87
N HIS A 196 -9.23 5.96 -27.88
CA HIS A 196 -7.97 5.23 -28.06
C HIS A 196 -8.14 3.72 -27.99
N ILE A 197 -9.27 3.23 -27.46
CA ILE A 197 -9.57 1.81 -27.29
C ILE A 197 -10.33 1.25 -28.51
N ALA A 198 -11.23 2.05 -29.11
CA ALA A 198 -12.07 1.62 -30.21
C ALA A 198 -11.29 1.06 -31.43
N PRO A 199 -10.21 1.70 -31.92
CA PRO A 199 -9.44 1.19 -33.05
C PRO A 199 -8.78 -0.17 -32.78
N TYR A 200 -8.41 -0.45 -31.53
CA TYR A 200 -7.80 -1.72 -31.14
C TYR A 200 -8.85 -2.82 -30.98
N SER A 201 -10.02 -2.47 -30.46
CA SER A 201 -11.18 -3.35 -30.42
C SER A 201 -11.61 -3.82 -31.81
N GLU A 202 -11.55 -2.93 -32.80
CA GLU A 202 -11.86 -3.24 -34.20
C GLU A 202 -10.78 -4.11 -34.86
N LYS A 203 -9.50 -3.77 -34.65
CA LYS A 203 -8.36 -4.54 -35.18
C LYS A 203 -8.29 -5.96 -34.61
N PHE A 204 -8.65 -6.13 -33.34
CA PHE A 204 -8.57 -7.40 -32.61
C PHE A 204 -9.94 -7.81 -32.08
N ALA A 205 -10.87 -8.07 -32.98
CA ALA A 205 -12.26 -8.42 -32.64
C ALA A 205 -12.40 -9.59 -31.66
N MET A 206 -11.49 -10.58 -31.72
CA MET A 206 -11.47 -11.72 -30.79
C MET A 206 -11.16 -11.33 -29.34
N LEU A 207 -10.50 -10.18 -29.13
CA LEU A 207 -10.09 -9.68 -27.81
C LEU A 207 -10.89 -8.45 -27.37
N LYS A 208 -11.95 -8.08 -28.12
CA LYS A 208 -12.75 -6.87 -27.90
C LYS A 208 -13.21 -6.72 -26.45
N ASP A 209 -13.71 -7.79 -25.86
CA ASP A 209 -14.29 -7.78 -24.51
C ASP A 209 -13.22 -7.60 -23.42
N HIS A 210 -11.94 -7.76 -23.74
CA HIS A 210 -10.85 -7.57 -22.80
C HIS A 210 -10.32 -6.13 -22.76
N PHE A 211 -10.51 -5.34 -23.81
CA PHE A 211 -9.94 -3.98 -23.85
C PHE A 211 -10.54 -3.04 -22.81
N GLY A 212 -11.83 -3.19 -22.46
CA GLY A 212 -12.44 -2.44 -21.36
C GLY A 212 -11.76 -2.73 -20.01
N PRO A 213 -11.77 -3.99 -19.53
CA PRO A 213 -11.07 -4.36 -18.30
C PRO A 213 -9.57 -4.02 -18.30
N TRP A 214 -8.89 -4.14 -19.43
CA TRP A 214 -7.47 -3.78 -19.54
C TRP A 214 -7.21 -2.28 -19.42
N ALA A 215 -8.12 -1.44 -19.90
CA ALA A 215 -8.05 -0.01 -19.69
C ALA A 215 -8.20 0.32 -18.18
N GLU A 216 -9.14 -0.32 -17.50
CA GLU A 216 -9.31 -0.17 -16.05
C GLU A 216 -8.08 -0.65 -15.25
N HIS A 217 -7.47 -1.77 -15.64
CA HIS A 217 -6.21 -2.24 -15.04
C HIS A 217 -5.08 -1.24 -15.24
N SER A 218 -4.97 -0.68 -16.45
CA SER A 218 -3.99 0.36 -16.76
C SER A 218 -4.23 1.59 -15.88
N ASN A 219 -5.47 2.03 -15.75
CA ASN A 219 -5.85 3.14 -14.87
C ASN A 219 -5.46 2.88 -13.41
N ALA A 220 -5.74 1.68 -12.90
CA ALA A 220 -5.40 1.28 -11.53
C ALA A 220 -3.87 1.29 -11.27
N MET A 221 -3.06 0.90 -12.26
CA MET A 221 -1.60 0.99 -12.18
C MET A 221 -1.14 2.46 -12.08
N HIS A 222 -1.74 3.37 -12.85
CA HIS A 222 -1.46 4.81 -12.74
C HIS A 222 -1.82 5.38 -11.37
N GLN A 223 -2.94 4.94 -10.76
CA GLN A 223 -3.34 5.36 -9.42
C GLN A 223 -2.42 4.84 -8.31
N TRP A 224 -1.80 3.67 -8.51
CA TRP A 224 -0.87 3.09 -7.55
C TRP A 224 0.52 3.73 -7.59
N PHE A 225 0.89 4.32 -8.73
CA PHE A 225 2.22 4.84 -8.97
C PHE A 225 2.65 5.87 -7.93
N ARG A 226 3.84 5.65 -7.38
CA ARG A 226 4.51 6.57 -6.45
C ARG A 226 5.95 6.71 -6.88
N VAL A 227 6.39 7.94 -7.08
CA VAL A 227 7.83 8.24 -7.16
C VAL A 227 8.34 8.50 -5.75
N GLY A 228 9.50 7.95 -5.40
CA GLY A 228 10.21 8.33 -4.18
C GLY A 228 10.50 9.83 -4.21
N ALA A 229 10.05 10.54 -3.18
CA ALA A 229 10.43 11.91 -2.91
C ALA A 229 11.33 11.92 -1.68
#